data_AF-A0A9E4H5C0-F1
#
_entry.id   AF-A0A9E4H5C0-F1
#
_cell.length_a   1.000
_cell.length_b   1.000
_cell.length_c   1.000
_cell.angle_alpha   90.00
_cell.angle_beta   90.00
_cell.angle_gamma   90.00
#
_symmetry.space_group_name_H-M   'P 1'
#
loop_
_entity.id
_entity.type
_entity.pdbx_description
1 polymer ?
#
loop_
_entity_poly.entity_id
_entity_poly.type
_entity_poly.pdbx_seq_one_letter_code
_entity_poly.pdbx_strand_id
1 'polypeptide(L)'
;MTGRLLATALLVLTAAGLLACAPRALNSAPSATIEPTATAKPAVAAPTSVPTAFPTLTPTDIPAPSPTPSPIATDVQTPTAATGSAGLLSLADNLDDPQGYCVDVVGFGANIRLDAPLQAHTCKPGSDDQLFTTGDNDGRGFRLVEHHLCLAAAMEEPNAEVIVAACDSGMVGQPFLINKEGRVYLDREYGPTLCLGVAPGSGEPAGGRNHLRRDLALYDCDHTHPVLITWEMVNP
;
A
#
# COMPACT_ATOMS: atom_id res chain seq x y z
N MET A 1 46.74 -54.80 28.83
CA MET A 1 46.24 -54.11 30.04
C MET A 1 45.50 -52.87 29.60
N THR A 2 44.27 -52.70 30.09
CA THR A 2 43.42 -51.48 30.12
C THR A 2 43.09 -50.81 28.78
N GLY A 3 41.84 -50.58 28.36
CA GLY A 3 40.54 -50.64 29.03
C GLY A 3 39.64 -49.65 28.31
N ARG A 4 38.56 -50.14 27.68
CA ARG A 4 37.56 -49.33 26.96
C ARG A 4 36.75 -48.50 27.95
N LEU A 5 36.70 -47.17 27.78
CA LEU A 5 35.71 -46.31 28.42
C LEU A 5 34.42 -46.34 27.61
N LEU A 6 33.36 -46.91 28.17
CA LEU A 6 31.98 -46.65 27.74
C LEU A 6 31.54 -45.31 28.34
N ALA A 7 31.11 -44.39 27.49
CA ALA A 7 30.42 -43.18 27.89
C ALA A 7 28.93 -43.48 28.07
N THR A 8 28.47 -43.38 29.31
CA THR A 8 27.08 -43.54 29.73
C THR A 8 26.27 -42.32 29.31
N ALA A 9 25.28 -42.52 28.44
CA ALA A 9 24.30 -41.49 28.09
C ALA A 9 23.30 -41.32 29.25
N LEU A 10 23.27 -40.13 29.86
CA LEU A 10 22.30 -39.76 30.89
C LEU A 10 21.12 -39.05 30.20
N LEU A 11 20.03 -39.79 29.99
CA LEU A 11 18.76 -39.29 29.49
C LEU A 11 17.97 -38.69 30.66
N VAL A 12 17.87 -37.37 30.74
CA VAL A 12 17.03 -36.68 31.72
C VAL A 12 15.64 -36.47 31.10
N LEU A 13 14.72 -37.39 31.39
CA LEU A 13 13.27 -37.15 31.24
C LEU A 13 12.81 -36.32 32.45
N THR A 14 12.38 -35.09 32.22
CA THR A 14 11.57 -34.35 33.20
C THR A 14 10.10 -34.40 32.80
N ALA A 15 9.29 -34.62 33.84
CA ALA A 15 7.93 -35.08 33.77
C ALA A 15 6.91 -33.95 33.54
N ALA A 16 5.86 -34.33 32.82
CA ALA A 16 4.47 -33.93 32.91
C ALA A 16 4.10 -32.88 33.99
N GLY A 17 3.70 -31.70 33.53
CA GLY A 17 2.79 -30.81 34.24
C GLY A 17 1.51 -30.65 33.44
N LEU A 18 0.52 -31.50 33.70
CA LEU A 18 -0.86 -31.27 33.27
C LEU A 18 -1.40 -30.07 34.06
N LEU A 19 -1.58 -28.93 33.40
CA LEU A 19 -2.38 -27.84 33.94
C LEU A 19 -3.82 -27.98 33.42
N ALA A 20 -4.71 -28.16 34.38
CA ALA A 20 -6.11 -28.49 34.21
C ALA A 20 -6.88 -27.43 33.41
N CYS A 21 -7.76 -27.95 32.56
CA CYS A 21 -8.81 -27.25 31.86
C CYS A 21 -9.82 -26.66 32.87
N ALA A 22 -10.05 -25.35 32.81
CA ALA A 22 -11.17 -24.70 33.47
C ALA A 22 -12.06 -24.06 32.40
N PRO A 23 -13.28 -24.58 32.13
CA PRO A 23 -14.22 -23.90 31.25
C PRO A 23 -14.80 -22.70 31.98
N ARG A 24 -14.49 -21.49 31.48
CA ARG A 24 -15.12 -20.25 31.92
C ARG A 24 -16.57 -20.27 31.46
N ALA A 25 -17.49 -20.16 32.42
CA ALA A 25 -18.92 -20.17 32.21
C ALA A 25 -19.37 -19.17 31.15
N LEU A 26 -20.00 -19.68 30.08
CA LEU A 26 -20.79 -18.89 29.15
C LEU A 26 -22.09 -18.52 29.86
N ASN A 27 -22.26 -17.24 30.16
CA ASN A 27 -23.54 -16.69 30.60
C ASN A 27 -24.57 -16.87 29.47
N SER A 28 -25.56 -17.72 29.71
CA SER A 28 -26.76 -17.85 28.91
C SER A 28 -27.61 -16.59 29.03
N ALA A 29 -27.60 -15.76 27.99
CA ALA A 29 -28.67 -14.81 27.72
C ALA A 29 -29.82 -15.53 26.99
N PRO A 30 -31.09 -15.22 27.28
CA PRO A 30 -32.23 -15.89 26.65
C PRO A 30 -32.30 -15.53 25.16
N SER A 31 -32.30 -16.57 24.31
CA SER A 31 -32.68 -16.48 22.89
C SER A 31 -34.12 -15.96 22.78
N ALA A 32 -34.27 -14.73 22.31
CA ALA A 32 -35.52 -14.26 21.76
C ALA A 32 -35.75 -14.96 20.40
N THR A 33 -36.70 -15.88 20.38
CA THR A 33 -37.28 -16.44 19.16
C THR A 33 -37.97 -15.31 18.39
N ILE A 34 -37.36 -14.84 17.31
CA ILE A 34 -38.06 -14.07 16.28
C ILE A 34 -38.43 -15.05 15.17
N GLU A 35 -39.73 -15.35 15.08
CA GLU A 35 -40.35 -16.00 13.93
C GLU A 35 -40.07 -15.18 12.65
N PRO A 36 -39.62 -15.79 11.55
CA PRO A 36 -39.72 -15.13 10.25
C PRO A 36 -41.15 -15.27 9.76
N THR A 37 -41.94 -14.20 9.89
CA THR A 37 -43.20 -14.04 9.16
C THR A 37 -42.89 -14.10 7.66
N ALA A 38 -43.27 -15.21 7.03
CA ALA A 38 -43.21 -15.40 5.58
C ALA A 38 -44.25 -14.49 4.92
N THR A 39 -43.85 -13.27 4.57
CA THR A 39 -44.64 -12.40 3.70
C THR A 39 -44.54 -12.91 2.27
N ALA A 40 -45.66 -13.43 1.75
CA ALA A 40 -45.79 -13.93 0.40
C ALA A 40 -45.39 -12.87 -0.64
N LYS A 41 -44.45 -13.25 -1.50
CA LYS A 41 -44.01 -12.52 -2.70
C LYS A 41 -45.18 -12.39 -3.68
N PRO A 42 -45.59 -11.19 -4.12
CA PRO A 42 -46.51 -11.05 -5.23
C PRO A 42 -45.84 -11.53 -6.52
N ALA A 43 -46.50 -12.45 -7.23
CA ALA A 43 -46.13 -12.85 -8.58
C ALA A 43 -46.40 -11.67 -9.53
N VAL A 44 -45.34 -10.97 -9.94
CA VAL A 44 -45.41 -9.98 -11.02
C VAL A 44 -45.35 -10.73 -12.35
N ALA A 45 -46.35 -10.46 -13.18
CA ALA A 45 -46.60 -11.09 -14.47
C ALA A 45 -45.40 -10.98 -15.42
N ALA A 46 -45.18 -12.06 -16.18
CA ALA A 46 -44.22 -12.11 -17.28
C ALA A 46 -44.60 -11.12 -18.40
N PRO A 47 -43.60 -10.54 -19.11
CA PRO A 47 -43.80 -9.44 -20.03
C PRO A 47 -44.47 -9.88 -21.35
N THR A 48 -45.46 -9.10 -21.78
CA THR A 48 -46.08 -9.18 -23.09
C THR A 48 -45.09 -8.72 -24.16
N SER A 49 -44.65 -9.63 -25.02
CA SER A 49 -43.76 -9.34 -26.15
C SER A 49 -44.48 -8.54 -27.23
N VAL A 50 -44.07 -7.28 -27.44
CA VAL A 50 -44.44 -6.46 -28.59
C VAL A 50 -43.58 -6.87 -29.79
N PRO A 51 -44.14 -7.14 -30.99
CA PRO A 51 -43.32 -7.37 -32.17
C PRO A 51 -42.72 -6.06 -32.67
N THR A 52 -41.40 -5.91 -32.52
CA THR A 52 -40.60 -4.83 -33.10
C THR A 52 -40.47 -5.06 -34.61
N ALA A 53 -40.92 -4.11 -35.42
CA ALA A 53 -40.69 -4.12 -36.85
C ALA A 53 -39.18 -3.97 -37.15
N PHE A 54 -38.66 -4.89 -37.96
CA PHE A 54 -37.28 -4.83 -38.47
C PHE A 54 -37.12 -3.64 -39.43
N PRO A 55 -36.14 -2.73 -39.22
CA PRO A 55 -35.78 -1.77 -40.25
C PRO A 55 -35.04 -2.49 -41.40
N THR A 56 -35.50 -2.26 -42.62
CA THR A 56 -34.85 -2.66 -43.86
C THR A 56 -33.45 -2.04 -43.94
N LEU A 57 -32.42 -2.88 -43.96
CA LEU A 57 -31.03 -2.43 -44.16
C LEU A 57 -30.84 -1.97 -45.60
N THR A 58 -30.50 -0.70 -45.78
CA THR A 58 -29.97 -0.15 -47.03
C THR A 58 -28.57 -0.72 -47.30
N PRO A 59 -28.23 -1.08 -48.55
CA PRO A 59 -26.89 -1.55 -48.88
C PRO A 59 -25.88 -0.43 -48.61
N THR A 60 -24.94 -0.72 -47.71
CA THR A 60 -23.80 0.16 -47.41
C THR A 60 -22.76 -0.01 -48.50
N ASP A 61 -22.40 1.09 -49.16
CA ASP A 61 -21.29 1.15 -50.10
C ASP A 61 -20.00 0.65 -49.43
N ILE A 62 -19.34 -0.30 -50.09
CA ILE A 62 -18.04 -0.85 -49.67
C ILE A 62 -16.98 0.23 -49.92
N PRO A 63 -16.33 0.81 -48.90
CA PRO A 63 -15.21 1.70 -49.14
C PRO A 63 -14.00 0.91 -49.66
N ALA A 64 -13.35 1.47 -50.67
CA ALA A 64 -12.13 0.96 -51.29
C ALA A 64 -11.01 0.71 -50.25
N PRO A 65 -10.11 -0.26 -50.49
CA PRO A 65 -9.00 -0.53 -49.58
C PRO A 65 -8.08 0.69 -49.46
N SER A 66 -7.96 1.19 -48.24
CA SER A 66 -7.02 2.27 -47.86
C SER A 66 -5.57 1.79 -48.04
N PRO A 67 -4.63 2.63 -48.52
CA PRO A 67 -3.23 2.25 -48.62
C PRO A 67 -2.62 2.00 -47.24
N THR A 68 -1.87 0.92 -47.13
CA THR A 68 -1.08 0.53 -45.95
C THR A 68 -0.20 1.69 -45.48
N PRO A 69 -0.33 2.18 -44.23
CA PRO A 69 0.60 3.18 -43.71
C PRO A 69 1.98 2.55 -43.46
N SER A 70 3.02 3.21 -43.96
CA SER A 70 4.42 2.95 -43.60
C SER A 70 4.64 3.10 -42.09
N PRO A 71 5.62 2.39 -41.48
CA PRO A 71 5.90 2.53 -40.06
C PRO A 71 6.36 3.96 -39.76
N ILE A 72 5.52 4.69 -39.03
CA ILE A 72 5.90 5.95 -38.39
C ILE A 72 6.97 5.61 -37.37
N ALA A 73 8.13 6.25 -37.49
CA ALA A 73 9.19 6.16 -36.50
C ALA A 73 8.62 6.56 -35.13
N THR A 74 8.58 5.60 -34.22
CA THR A 74 8.26 5.85 -32.81
C THR A 74 9.38 6.72 -32.25
N ASP A 75 9.11 8.01 -32.15
CA ASP A 75 9.86 8.89 -31.27
C ASP A 75 9.60 8.38 -29.84
N VAL A 76 10.60 7.71 -29.26
CA VAL A 76 10.61 7.35 -27.85
C VAL A 76 10.79 8.66 -27.10
N GLN A 77 9.68 9.39 -26.91
CA GLN A 77 9.64 10.49 -25.97
C GLN A 77 9.91 9.90 -24.60
N THR A 78 11.13 10.16 -24.13
CA THR A 78 11.47 10.00 -22.72
C THR A 78 10.46 10.84 -21.94
N PRO A 79 9.72 10.27 -20.97
CA PRO A 79 8.77 11.05 -20.19
C PRO A 79 9.49 12.25 -19.59
N THR A 80 9.02 13.44 -19.93
CA THR A 80 9.51 14.68 -19.32
C THR A 80 9.19 14.58 -17.82
N ALA A 81 10.24 14.52 -16.99
CA ALA A 81 10.11 14.42 -15.54
C ALA A 81 9.22 15.55 -15.01
N ALA A 82 8.29 15.20 -14.11
CA ALA A 82 7.38 16.14 -13.51
C ALA A 82 8.14 17.21 -12.70
N THR A 83 7.63 18.44 -12.79
CA THR A 83 8.22 19.69 -12.31
C THR A 83 8.04 19.90 -10.80
N GLY A 84 8.50 18.95 -9.97
CA GLY A 84 8.62 19.12 -8.52
C GLY A 84 10.09 19.24 -8.11
N SER A 85 10.43 20.11 -7.15
CA SER A 85 11.77 20.07 -6.54
C SER A 85 11.91 18.77 -5.75
N ALA A 86 12.97 18.01 -6.05
CA ALA A 86 13.27 16.79 -5.32
C ALA A 86 13.55 17.09 -3.84
N GLY A 87 12.95 16.32 -2.94
CA GLY A 87 13.08 16.50 -1.51
C GLY A 87 12.80 15.23 -0.71
N LEU A 88 13.07 15.29 0.58
CA LEU A 88 12.71 14.23 1.52
C LEU A 88 11.23 14.35 1.85
N LEU A 89 10.48 13.25 1.73
CA LEU A 89 9.12 13.18 2.28
C LEU A 89 9.22 12.86 3.78
N SER A 90 9.27 13.91 4.59
CA SER A 90 9.51 13.86 6.04
C SER A 90 8.20 13.87 6.81
N LEU A 91 8.11 13.08 7.87
CA LEU A 91 7.06 13.20 8.87
C LEU A 91 7.26 14.53 9.60
N ALA A 92 6.17 15.28 9.81
CA ALA A 92 6.23 16.60 10.41
C ALA A 92 6.53 16.57 11.93
N ASP A 93 6.20 15.46 12.60
CA ASP A 93 6.59 15.20 13.98
C ASP A 93 7.82 14.28 13.98
N ASN A 94 8.85 14.63 14.74
CA ASN A 94 10.08 13.84 14.84
C ASN A 94 9.88 12.53 15.62
N LEU A 95 8.80 12.42 16.39
CA LEU A 95 8.52 11.33 17.32
C LEU A 95 9.71 11.11 18.26
N ASP A 96 10.33 9.93 18.21
CA ASP A 96 11.49 9.53 19.02
C ASP A 96 12.83 9.55 18.26
N ASP A 97 12.85 10.03 17.01
CA ASP A 97 14.08 10.24 16.26
C ASP A 97 14.41 11.74 16.20
N PRO A 98 15.48 12.23 16.85
CA PRO A 98 15.84 13.66 16.81
C PRO A 98 16.16 14.16 15.40
N GLN A 99 16.47 13.27 14.45
CA GLN A 99 16.72 13.60 13.04
C GLN A 99 15.44 13.52 12.19
N GLY A 100 14.32 13.07 12.76
CA GLY A 100 13.05 12.90 12.06
C GLY A 100 12.97 11.61 11.24
N TYR A 101 11.76 11.29 10.78
CA TYR A 101 11.47 10.11 9.97
C TYR A 101 11.11 10.51 8.54
N CYS A 102 11.75 9.89 7.56
CA CYS A 102 11.52 10.09 6.13
C CYS A 102 11.11 8.77 5.48
N VAL A 103 10.32 8.85 4.42
CA VAL A 103 10.02 7.68 3.57
C VAL A 103 11.32 7.19 2.93
N ASP A 104 11.59 5.89 3.04
CA ASP A 104 12.87 5.29 2.74
C ASP A 104 12.69 3.91 2.08
N VAL A 105 13.50 3.64 1.06
CA VAL A 105 13.63 2.30 0.50
C VAL A 105 14.56 1.48 1.38
N VAL A 106 14.10 0.29 1.77
CA VAL A 106 14.90 -0.63 2.60
C VAL A 106 16.24 -0.96 1.92
N GLY A 107 17.32 -0.84 2.70
CA GLY A 107 18.67 -1.21 2.27
C GLY A 107 19.60 0.00 2.12
N PHE A 108 20.76 -0.21 1.50
CA PHE A 108 21.73 0.85 1.23
C PHE A 108 22.68 0.43 0.11
N GLY A 109 23.01 1.36 -0.78
CA GLY A 109 23.93 1.14 -1.91
C GLY A 109 23.51 -0.07 -2.75
N ALA A 110 24.42 -1.02 -2.94
CA ALA A 110 24.15 -2.23 -3.72
C ALA A 110 23.12 -3.19 -3.11
N ASN A 111 22.70 -2.96 -1.85
CA ASN A 111 21.73 -3.81 -1.14
C ASN A 111 20.33 -3.17 -1.03
N ILE A 112 20.04 -2.11 -1.79
CA ILE A 112 18.70 -1.54 -1.88
C ILE A 112 17.69 -2.62 -2.33
N ARG A 113 16.50 -2.63 -1.71
CA ARG A 113 15.44 -3.60 -1.88
C ARG A 113 14.17 -2.93 -2.42
N LEU A 114 14.13 -2.74 -3.74
CA LEU A 114 12.96 -2.17 -4.43
C LEU A 114 11.76 -3.13 -4.47
N ASP A 115 11.97 -4.40 -4.12
CA ASP A 115 10.95 -5.45 -4.01
C ASP A 115 10.30 -5.53 -2.62
N ALA A 116 10.79 -4.74 -1.65
CA ALA A 116 10.28 -4.71 -0.29
C ALA A 116 9.33 -3.52 -0.07
N PRO A 117 8.43 -3.61 0.94
CA PRO A 117 7.71 -2.45 1.45
C PRO A 117 8.68 -1.34 1.86
N LEU A 118 8.27 -0.10 1.58
CA LEU A 118 8.94 1.08 2.09
C LEU A 118 8.83 1.12 3.62
N GLN A 119 9.76 1.85 4.22
CA GLN A 119 9.80 2.09 5.65
C GLN A 119 9.84 3.60 5.92
N ALA A 120 9.49 3.98 7.15
CA ALA A 120 9.92 5.26 7.68
C ALA A 120 11.25 5.05 8.38
N HIS A 121 12.26 5.83 8.02
CA HIS A 121 13.60 5.69 8.56
C HIS A 121 14.14 7.06 8.93
N THR A 122 15.12 7.13 9.84
CA THR A 122 15.91 8.33 10.09
C THR A 122 16.19 9.09 8.79
N CYS A 123 15.83 10.37 8.76
CA CYS A 123 16.07 11.22 7.60
C CYS A 123 17.56 11.38 7.32
N LYS A 124 17.95 11.19 6.05
CA LYS A 124 19.32 11.28 5.54
C LYS A 124 19.35 12.26 4.34
N PRO A 125 19.58 13.57 4.55
CA PRO A 125 19.76 14.51 3.45
C PRO A 125 20.85 14.06 2.48
N GLY A 126 20.55 14.08 1.18
CA GLY A 126 21.46 13.60 0.12
C GLY A 126 21.49 12.08 -0.08
N SER A 127 20.56 11.34 0.53
CA SER A 127 20.41 9.89 0.31
C SER A 127 19.43 9.62 -0.83
N ASP A 128 19.90 8.93 -1.87
CA ASP A 128 19.15 8.66 -3.11
C ASP A 128 17.91 7.78 -2.88
N ASP A 129 17.92 6.97 -1.82
CA ASP A 129 16.84 6.06 -1.38
C ASP A 129 15.70 6.76 -0.61
N GLN A 130 15.82 8.07 -0.35
CA GLN A 130 14.81 8.89 0.35
C GLN A 130 14.35 10.11 -0.46
N LEU A 131 14.83 10.25 -1.70
CA LEU A 131 14.58 11.44 -2.49
C LEU A 131 13.35 11.26 -3.40
N PHE A 132 12.33 12.07 -3.18
CA PHE A 132 11.07 12.03 -3.92
C PHE A 132 10.77 13.35 -4.62
N THR A 133 10.04 13.28 -5.74
CA THR A 133 9.37 14.42 -6.38
C THR A 133 7.86 14.27 -6.30
N THR A 134 7.16 15.39 -6.19
CA THR A 134 5.69 15.45 -6.32
C THR A 134 5.27 15.74 -7.76
N GLY A 135 4.08 15.30 -8.13
CA GLY A 135 3.43 15.71 -9.38
C GLY A 135 3.70 14.78 -10.56
N ASP A 136 4.24 13.60 -10.31
CA ASP A 136 4.31 12.51 -11.29
C ASP A 136 2.92 11.93 -11.60
N ASN A 137 2.79 11.08 -12.63
CA ASN A 137 1.52 10.50 -13.08
C ASN A 137 0.42 11.56 -13.31
N ASP A 138 0.61 12.45 -14.29
CA ASP A 138 -0.34 13.52 -14.62
C ASP A 138 -0.62 14.50 -13.46
N GLY A 139 0.36 14.71 -12.58
CA GLY A 139 0.23 15.60 -11.41
C GLY A 139 -0.25 14.91 -10.13
N ARG A 140 -0.42 13.58 -10.14
CA ARG A 140 -0.98 12.78 -9.04
C ARG A 140 -0.02 11.67 -8.65
N GLY A 141 0.93 11.97 -7.74
CA GLY A 141 1.80 10.95 -7.17
C GLY A 141 3.15 11.48 -6.70
N PHE A 142 3.93 10.54 -6.17
CA PHE A 142 5.31 10.74 -5.74
C PHE A 142 6.22 9.79 -6.50
N ARG A 143 7.34 10.29 -7.02
CA ARG A 143 8.36 9.47 -7.69
C ARG A 143 9.64 9.45 -6.92
N LEU A 144 10.16 8.25 -6.70
CA LEU A 144 11.49 7.99 -6.21
C LEU A 144 12.49 8.38 -7.30
N VAL A 145 13.28 9.42 -7.02
CA VAL A 145 14.06 10.14 -8.04
C VAL A 145 15.07 9.24 -8.72
N GLU A 146 15.94 8.59 -7.93
CA GLU A 146 17.06 7.81 -8.46
C GLU A 146 16.61 6.56 -9.23
N HIS A 147 15.58 5.89 -8.73
CA HIS A 147 15.11 4.62 -9.30
C HIS A 147 14.01 4.77 -10.33
N HIS A 148 13.45 5.98 -10.50
CA HIS A 148 12.43 6.27 -11.49
C HIS A 148 11.13 5.47 -11.29
N LEU A 149 10.83 5.12 -10.05
CA LEU A 149 9.63 4.37 -9.65
C LEU A 149 8.66 5.29 -8.92
N CYS A 150 7.39 4.95 -8.93
CA CYS A 150 6.34 5.71 -8.27
C CYS A 150 5.90 5.02 -6.97
N LEU A 151 5.59 5.84 -5.98
CA LEU A 151 4.94 5.41 -4.74
C LEU A 151 3.62 4.73 -5.08
N ALA A 152 3.40 3.55 -4.53
CA ALA A 152 2.19 2.78 -4.76
C ALA A 152 1.70 2.11 -3.48
N ALA A 153 0.39 2.01 -3.32
CA ALA A 153 -0.21 1.13 -2.35
C ALA A 153 -0.19 -0.31 -2.88
N ALA A 154 0.28 -1.27 -2.07
CA ALA A 154 0.22 -2.69 -2.44
C ALA A 154 -1.24 -3.18 -2.52
N MET A 155 -2.09 -2.64 -1.64
CA MET A 155 -3.53 -2.84 -1.63
C MET A 155 -4.24 -1.55 -1.23
N GLU A 156 -5.49 -1.41 -1.59
CA GLU A 156 -6.28 -0.21 -1.33
C GLU A 156 -7.15 -0.34 -0.06
N GLU A 157 -6.53 -0.69 1.06
CA GLU A 157 -7.19 -0.94 2.35
C GLU A 157 -6.33 -0.47 3.55
N PRO A 158 -6.93 -0.30 4.74
CA PRO A 158 -6.15 0.01 5.94
C PRO A 158 -5.12 -1.08 6.26
N ASN A 159 -3.95 -0.65 6.75
CA ASN A 159 -2.75 -1.42 7.02
C ASN A 159 -2.09 -2.03 5.78
N ALA A 160 -2.50 -1.64 4.57
CA ALA A 160 -1.80 -2.05 3.36
C ALA A 160 -0.38 -1.47 3.34
N GLU A 161 0.56 -2.30 2.87
CA GLU A 161 1.93 -1.89 2.65
C GLU A 161 2.02 -0.83 1.56
N VAL A 162 3.04 0.02 1.68
CA VAL A 162 3.39 1.01 0.68
C VAL A 162 4.69 0.56 0.02
N ILE A 163 4.71 0.54 -1.31
CA ILE A 163 5.79 0.02 -2.14
C ILE A 163 6.20 1.07 -3.17
N VAL A 164 7.21 0.75 -3.98
CA VAL A 164 7.49 1.44 -5.23
C VAL A 164 7.21 0.51 -6.41
N ALA A 165 6.63 1.05 -7.48
CA ALA A 165 6.29 0.31 -8.69
C ALA A 165 6.63 1.14 -9.94
N ALA A 166 6.61 0.51 -11.11
CA ALA A 166 6.71 1.23 -12.37
C ALA A 166 5.60 2.29 -12.44
N CYS A 167 5.94 3.52 -12.80
CA CYS A 167 4.97 4.61 -12.89
C CYS A 167 3.92 4.31 -13.95
N ASP A 168 2.64 4.35 -13.56
CA ASP A 168 1.49 4.07 -14.42
C ASP A 168 0.31 4.93 -13.95
N SER A 169 -0.08 5.94 -14.74
CA SER A 169 -1.20 6.83 -14.40
C SER A 169 -2.57 6.13 -14.46
N GLY A 170 -2.66 4.93 -15.02
CA GLY A 170 -3.83 4.06 -14.93
C GLY A 170 -3.90 3.21 -13.66
N MET A 171 -2.83 3.14 -12.87
CA MET A 171 -2.78 2.32 -11.66
C MET A 171 -3.48 3.03 -10.49
N VAL A 172 -4.61 2.47 -10.05
CA VAL A 172 -5.44 2.98 -8.94
C VAL A 172 -4.70 3.14 -7.61
N GLY A 173 -3.59 2.43 -7.42
CA GLY A 173 -2.76 2.49 -6.20
C GLY A 173 -1.65 3.56 -6.20
N GLN A 174 -1.44 4.31 -7.30
CA GLN A 174 -0.39 5.33 -7.39
C GLN A 174 -0.79 6.81 -7.20
N PRO A 175 -2.07 7.23 -7.29
CA PRO A 175 -2.42 8.64 -7.20
C PRO A 175 -2.39 9.11 -5.74
N PHE A 176 -1.20 9.33 -5.20
CA PHE A 176 -1.02 9.95 -3.89
C PHE A 176 -1.00 11.47 -4.01
N LEU A 177 -1.76 12.14 -3.16
CA LEU A 177 -1.83 13.60 -3.08
C LEU A 177 -1.50 14.06 -1.66
N ILE A 178 -0.88 15.24 -1.55
CA ILE A 178 -0.68 15.92 -0.27
C ILE A 178 -1.64 17.10 -0.16
N ASN A 179 -2.40 17.18 0.93
CA ASN A 179 -3.27 18.33 1.19
C ASN A 179 -2.53 19.43 1.98
N LYS A 180 -3.21 20.56 2.22
CA LYS A 180 -2.65 21.70 2.96
C LYS A 180 -2.37 21.40 4.44
N GLU A 181 -2.97 20.35 5.00
CA GLU A 181 -2.70 19.83 6.34
C GLU A 181 -1.53 18.85 6.39
N GLY A 182 -0.85 18.62 5.25
CA GLY A 182 0.28 17.70 5.15
C GLY A 182 -0.12 16.22 5.12
N ARG A 183 -1.42 15.89 5.03
CA ARG A 183 -1.83 14.49 4.88
C ARG A 183 -1.52 14.04 3.46
N VAL A 184 -0.70 13.01 3.33
CA VAL A 184 -0.48 12.29 2.07
C VAL A 184 -1.52 11.19 1.99
N TYR A 185 -2.48 11.29 1.08
CA TYR A 185 -3.58 10.36 0.95
C TYR A 185 -3.64 9.74 -0.44
N LEU A 186 -4.15 8.51 -0.50
CA LEU A 186 -4.44 7.83 -1.76
C LEU A 186 -5.76 8.38 -2.32
N ASP A 187 -5.69 9.02 -3.48
CA ASP A 187 -6.82 9.67 -4.15
C ASP A 187 -7.69 8.64 -4.88
N ARG A 188 -8.81 8.31 -4.26
CA ARG A 188 -9.73 7.25 -4.67
C ARG A 188 -11.15 7.76 -4.76
N GLU A 189 -11.93 7.09 -5.60
CA GLU A 189 -13.34 7.44 -5.80
C GLU A 189 -14.23 6.98 -4.62
N TYR A 190 -13.91 5.84 -4.00
CA TYR A 190 -14.74 5.21 -2.96
C TYR A 190 -13.91 4.66 -1.80
N GLY A 191 -14.55 4.52 -0.63
CA GLY A 191 -13.95 3.96 0.58
C GLY A 191 -13.49 5.02 1.58
N PRO A 192 -12.89 4.60 2.71
CA PRO A 192 -12.28 5.52 3.65
C PRO A 192 -11.10 6.24 3.00
N THR A 193 -10.83 7.48 3.42
CA THR A 193 -9.61 8.17 3.03
C THR A 193 -8.43 7.47 3.67
N LEU A 194 -7.53 6.94 2.83
CA LEU A 194 -6.34 6.23 3.29
C LEU A 194 -5.13 7.17 3.25
N CYS A 195 -4.49 7.36 4.39
CA CYS A 195 -3.31 8.20 4.56
C CYS A 195 -2.06 7.35 4.68
N LEU A 196 -0.98 7.79 4.04
CA LEU A 196 0.35 7.34 4.37
C LEU A 196 0.64 7.63 5.84
N GLY A 197 1.08 6.64 6.60
CA GLY A 197 1.42 6.83 7.99
C GLY A 197 2.51 5.91 8.48
N VAL A 198 3.09 6.30 9.61
CA VAL A 198 4.08 5.51 10.34
C VAL A 198 3.42 4.71 11.46
N ALA A 199 3.92 3.51 11.71
CA ALA A 199 3.42 2.69 12.80
C ALA A 199 3.57 3.39 14.17
N PRO A 200 2.57 3.27 15.06
CA PRO A 200 2.65 3.79 16.42
C PRO A 200 3.68 3.02 17.24
N GLY A 201 4.11 3.60 18.37
CA GLY A 201 5.07 2.96 19.28
C GLY A 201 6.43 3.64 19.27
N SER A 202 7.50 2.90 19.53
CA SER A 202 8.89 3.36 19.45
C SER A 202 9.55 2.87 18.17
N GLY A 203 10.52 3.64 17.67
CA GLY A 203 11.36 3.24 16.55
C GLY A 203 12.26 2.06 16.90
N GLU A 204 12.54 1.24 15.89
CA GLU A 204 13.45 0.11 15.99
C GLU A 204 14.85 0.50 15.51
N PRO A 205 15.94 0.06 16.18
CA PRO A 205 17.29 0.28 15.68
C PRO A 205 17.48 -0.23 14.25
N ALA A 206 18.03 0.63 13.37
CA ALA A 206 18.10 0.40 11.93
C ALA A 206 19.48 0.75 11.34
N GLY A 207 20.51 0.03 11.78
CA GLY A 207 21.89 0.28 11.33
C GLY A 207 22.42 1.66 11.75
N GLY A 208 23.71 1.93 11.51
CA GLY A 208 24.32 3.16 12.02
C GLY A 208 24.35 3.22 13.55
N ARG A 209 24.79 4.37 14.11
CA ARG A 209 24.89 4.52 15.58
C ARG A 209 23.58 4.94 16.24
N ASN A 210 22.70 5.62 15.51
CA ASN A 210 21.47 6.22 16.06
C ASN A 210 20.28 6.14 15.09
N HIS A 211 20.33 5.32 14.05
CA HIS A 211 19.20 5.29 13.13
C HIS A 211 18.06 4.44 13.68
N LEU A 212 16.86 4.95 13.50
CA LEU A 212 15.61 4.29 13.82
C LEU A 212 14.82 4.04 12.54
N ARG A 213 14.00 2.98 12.56
CA ARG A 213 12.98 2.73 11.56
C ARG A 213 11.63 2.44 12.19
N ARG A 214 10.58 2.62 11.42
CA ARG A 214 9.21 2.20 11.71
C ARG A 214 8.55 1.70 10.43
N ASP A 215 7.58 0.82 10.59
CA ASP A 215 6.77 0.36 9.47
C ASP A 215 5.97 1.52 8.87
N LEU A 216 5.84 1.51 7.55
CA LEU A 216 5.06 2.47 6.77
C LEU A 216 3.88 1.73 6.15
N ALA A 217 2.68 2.27 6.33
CA ALA A 217 1.46 1.64 5.81
C ALA A 217 0.39 2.69 5.50
N LEU A 218 -0.69 2.25 4.88
CA LEU A 218 -1.92 3.03 4.77
C LEU A 218 -2.72 2.93 6.06
N TYR A 219 -3.22 4.07 6.54
CA TYR A 219 -4.12 4.15 7.69
C TYR A 219 -5.39 4.91 7.34
N ASP A 220 -6.46 4.68 8.09
CA ASP A 220 -7.64 5.53 8.01
C ASP A 220 -7.29 6.95 8.51
N CYS A 221 -7.38 7.94 7.62
CA CYS A 221 -7.02 9.33 7.91
C CYS A 221 -7.83 9.95 9.07
N ASP A 222 -9.06 9.49 9.29
CA ASP A 222 -9.98 10.08 10.27
C ASP A 222 -9.84 9.44 11.65
N HIS A 223 -9.27 8.24 11.71
CA HIS A 223 -9.07 7.49 12.95
C HIS A 223 -7.60 7.42 13.40
N THR A 224 -6.69 8.06 12.68
CA THR A 224 -5.26 8.06 13.00
C THR A 224 -4.79 9.41 13.53
N HIS A 225 -3.96 9.39 14.56
CA HIS A 225 -3.46 10.62 15.18
C HIS A 225 -2.58 11.40 14.18
N PRO A 226 -2.76 12.72 14.02
CA PRO A 226 -2.04 13.51 13.02
C PRO A 226 -0.51 13.40 13.07
N VAL A 227 0.07 13.25 14.27
CA VAL A 227 1.53 13.06 14.45
C VAL A 227 2.10 11.86 13.68
N LEU A 228 1.27 10.91 13.27
CA LEU A 228 1.69 9.71 12.53
C LEU A 228 1.42 9.80 11.02
N ILE A 229 0.69 10.81 10.55
CA ILE A 229 0.17 10.89 9.16
C ILE A 229 0.32 12.27 8.51
N THR A 230 0.98 13.22 9.18
CA THR A 230 1.26 14.54 8.63
C THR A 230 2.71 14.60 8.16
N TRP A 231 2.88 14.94 6.89
CA TRP A 231 4.13 14.92 6.16
C TRP A 231 4.41 16.29 5.52
N GLU A 232 5.67 16.50 5.18
CA GLU A 232 6.16 17.66 4.44
C GLU A 232 7.26 17.26 3.45
N MET A 233 7.31 17.97 2.33
CA MET A 233 8.44 17.89 1.41
C MET A 233 9.53 18.84 1.89
N VAL A 234 10.64 18.28 2.38
CA VAL A 234 11.79 19.05 2.86
C VAL A 234 12.89 18.99 1.81
N ASN A 235 13.24 20.15 1.25
CA ASN A 235 14.38 20.24 0.35
C ASN A 235 15.67 20.06 1.18
N PRO A 236 16.55 19.10 0.83
CA PRO A 236 17.80 18.86 1.55
C PRO A 236 18.82 20.00 1.42
#